data_AF-A0A3P6QAG9-F1
#
_entry.id   AF-A0A3P6QAG9-F1
#
_cell.length_a   1.000
_cell.length_b   1.000
_cell.length_c   1.000
_cell.angle_alpha   90.00
_cell.angle_beta   90.00
_cell.angle_gamma   90.00
#
_symmetry.space_group_name_H-M   'P 1'
#
loop_
_entity.id
_entity.type
_entity.pdbx_description
1 polymer ?
#
loop_
_entity_poly.entity_id
_entity_poly.type
_entity_poly.pdbx_seq_one_letter_code
_entity_poly.pdbx_strand_id
1 'polypeptide(L)'
;MRRWLAVESGPTFDEVPLENAILGCGPNSLHIYDRGIVMGPIPYWDITLHEDTFTLVRDDINDDSGEKCNRFPIAIDSAKRVFARLRDDHSLVVYNPDTKTWRPYYLAPGSHLNLDRLNVRGLHESFGRAGRRVGAVESPLTVYSDGPVIVARMKAGRRQFFYRVTFDHEKCEFLCEQRGWARFSGGVDQMFYTIVGENSLILIGIRAVAIAPLQPPTLVECALMSLQDRHCKKDSTGARMGGLTPEQVKKMVNYRGTSLIPV
;
A
#
# COMPACT_ATOMS: atom_id res chain seq x y z
N MET A 1 -6.95 23.70 8.44
CA MET A 1 -7.17 22.73 9.55
C MET A 1 -7.26 23.38 10.93
N ARG A 2 -6.45 24.38 11.29
CA ARG A 2 -6.43 24.96 12.66
C ARG A 2 -7.72 25.61 13.18
N ARG A 3 -8.69 25.94 12.31
CA ARG A 3 -9.93 26.62 12.72
C ARG A 3 -10.83 25.78 13.64
N TRP A 4 -10.71 24.47 13.58
CA TRP A 4 -11.52 23.50 14.33
C TRP A 4 -10.68 22.69 15.34
N LEU A 5 -9.40 23.01 15.50
CA LEU A 5 -8.51 22.35 16.45
C LEU A 5 -8.77 22.93 17.85
N ALA A 6 -9.01 22.06 18.84
CA ALA A 6 -9.13 22.50 20.23
C ALA A 6 -7.81 23.11 20.71
N VAL A 7 -7.87 24.22 21.46
CA VAL A 7 -6.71 25.05 21.80
C VAL A 7 -5.63 24.23 22.54
N GLU A 8 -6.06 23.34 23.41
CA GLU A 8 -5.22 22.42 24.18
C GLU A 8 -4.42 21.44 23.33
N SER A 9 -4.90 21.14 22.12
CA SER A 9 -4.23 20.22 21.17
C SER A 9 -3.28 20.94 20.22
N GLY A 10 -3.18 22.27 20.29
CA GLY A 10 -2.27 23.09 19.48
C GLY A 10 -0.81 22.61 19.51
N PRO A 11 -0.18 22.50 20.70
CA PRO A 11 1.20 22.04 20.82
C PRO A 11 1.42 20.63 20.22
N THR A 12 0.52 19.70 20.52
CA THR A 12 0.58 18.32 20.00
C THR A 12 0.42 18.26 18.48
N PHE A 13 -0.45 19.10 17.92
CA PHE A 13 -0.65 19.18 16.47
C PHE A 13 0.57 19.75 15.74
N ASP A 14 1.31 20.67 16.36
CA ASP A 14 2.52 21.26 15.78
C ASP A 14 3.68 20.24 15.64
N GLU A 15 3.61 19.12 16.37
CA GLU A 15 4.55 18.00 16.24
C GLU A 15 4.23 17.08 15.05
N VAL A 16 3.02 17.16 14.48
CA VAL A 16 2.58 16.27 13.40
C VAL A 16 3.35 16.60 12.11
N PRO A 17 4.11 15.65 11.55
CA PRO A 17 4.87 15.88 10.33
C PRO A 17 3.95 15.75 9.11
N LEU A 18 3.19 16.81 8.80
CA LEU A 18 2.15 16.82 7.77
C LEU A 18 2.59 16.31 6.38
N GLU A 19 3.89 16.36 6.06
CA GLU A 19 4.43 15.83 4.79
C GLU A 19 4.45 14.28 4.73
N ASN A 20 4.56 13.62 5.88
CA ASN A 20 4.69 12.17 5.99
C ASN A 20 3.53 11.51 6.75
N ALA A 21 2.78 12.30 7.51
CA ALA A 21 1.63 11.86 8.27
C ALA A 21 0.54 11.26 7.37
N ILE A 22 -0.01 10.13 7.79
CA ILE A 22 -1.21 9.52 7.21
C ILE A 22 -2.37 9.74 8.15
N LEU A 23 -3.46 10.29 7.63
CA LEU A 23 -4.77 10.27 8.30
C LEU A 23 -5.43 8.92 8.03
N GLY A 24 -5.60 8.12 9.07
CA GLY A 24 -6.32 6.87 9.04
C GLY A 24 -7.71 7.00 9.66
N CYS A 25 -8.62 6.13 9.24
CA CYS A 25 -9.97 6.04 9.78
C CYS A 25 -10.34 4.56 9.96
N GLY A 26 -10.82 4.21 11.14
CA GLY A 26 -11.45 2.93 11.46
C GLY A 26 -12.95 3.10 11.73
N PRO A 27 -13.68 2.00 12.02
CA PRO A 27 -15.13 2.06 12.24
C PRO A 27 -15.56 3.08 13.30
N ASN A 28 -14.75 3.27 14.35
CA ASN A 28 -15.02 4.19 15.46
C ASN A 28 -13.76 4.98 15.88
N SER A 29 -12.77 5.13 15.00
CA SER A 29 -11.51 5.78 15.34
C SER A 29 -11.03 6.65 14.19
N LEU A 30 -10.54 7.85 14.51
CA LEU A 30 -9.81 8.70 13.59
C LEU A 30 -8.43 8.91 14.17
N HIS A 31 -7.39 8.77 13.36
CA HIS A 31 -6.02 8.77 13.88
C HIS A 31 -5.03 9.27 12.83
N ILE A 32 -3.87 9.71 13.31
CA ILE A 32 -2.74 10.10 12.48
C ILE A 32 -1.55 9.23 12.87
N TYR A 33 -0.73 8.82 11.91
CA TYR A 33 0.58 8.23 12.20
C TYR A 33 1.64 8.69 11.21
N ASP A 34 2.90 8.74 11.64
CA ASP A 34 4.01 9.07 10.75
C ASP A 34 4.52 7.80 10.03
N ARG A 35 4.29 7.72 8.71
CA ARG A 35 4.77 6.61 7.89
C ARG A 35 6.28 6.67 7.61
N GLY A 36 6.94 7.78 7.93
CA GLY A 36 8.33 8.09 7.59
C GLY A 36 9.37 7.49 8.55
N ILE A 37 8.95 6.82 9.63
CA ILE A 37 9.87 6.35 10.66
C ILE A 37 10.35 4.92 10.40
N VAL A 38 11.55 4.81 9.82
CA VAL A 38 12.18 3.51 9.51
C VAL A 38 12.63 2.77 10.78
N MET A 39 13.15 3.47 11.79
CA MET A 39 13.65 2.89 13.05
C MET A 39 13.16 3.72 14.26
N GLY A 40 13.06 3.08 15.43
CA GLY A 40 12.55 3.70 16.66
C GLY A 40 11.02 3.77 16.75
N PRO A 41 10.43 4.46 17.74
CA PRO A 41 8.98 4.55 17.93
C PRO A 41 8.27 5.16 16.73
N ILE A 42 7.07 4.66 16.39
CA ILE A 42 6.22 5.26 15.34
C ILE A 42 5.28 6.26 16.02
N PRO A 43 5.42 7.58 15.75
CA PRO A 43 4.49 8.57 16.24
C PRO A 43 3.07 8.28 15.78
N TYR A 44 2.14 8.28 16.73
CA TYR A 44 0.74 7.98 16.50
C TYR A 44 -0.12 8.90 17.36
N TRP A 45 -1.19 9.43 16.79
CA TRP A 45 -2.10 10.36 17.45
C TRP A 45 -3.53 9.90 17.26
N ASP A 46 -4.28 9.75 18.34
CA ASP A 46 -5.73 9.59 18.28
C ASP A 46 -6.41 10.94 18.14
N ILE A 47 -7.43 11.00 17.28
CA ILE A 47 -8.28 12.17 17.09
C ILE A 47 -9.64 11.88 17.71
N THR A 48 -10.05 12.71 18.66
CA THR A 48 -11.42 12.70 19.17
C THR A 48 -12.17 13.88 18.57
N LEU A 49 -13.30 13.60 17.92
CA LEU A 49 -14.18 14.61 17.37
C LEU A 49 -15.19 15.07 18.42
N HIS A 50 -15.40 16.38 18.51
CA HIS A 50 -16.42 17.04 19.32
C HIS A 50 -17.39 17.79 18.40
N GLU A 51 -18.45 18.41 18.94
CA GLU A 51 -19.50 19.06 18.14
C GLU A 51 -18.94 20.07 17.12
N ASP A 52 -17.99 20.91 17.55
CA ASP A 52 -17.37 21.95 16.70
C ASP A 52 -15.84 21.90 16.70
N THR A 53 -15.21 20.93 17.37
CA THR A 53 -13.74 20.88 17.46
C THR A 53 -13.21 19.45 17.44
N PHE A 54 -11.89 19.29 17.42
CA PHE A 54 -11.25 18.01 17.64
C PHE A 54 -10.02 18.14 18.55
N THR A 55 -9.74 17.11 19.32
CA THR A 55 -8.54 16.99 20.16
C THR A 55 -7.60 15.92 19.61
N LEU A 56 -6.30 16.07 19.86
CA LEU A 56 -5.28 15.07 19.56
C LEU A 56 -4.62 14.58 20.85
N VAL A 57 -4.45 13.26 20.95
CA VAL A 57 -3.65 12.64 22.00
C VAL A 57 -2.55 11.82 21.34
N ARG A 58 -1.29 12.11 21.67
CA ARG A 58 -0.14 11.36 21.17
C ARG A 58 0.08 10.09 22.00
N ASP A 59 0.20 8.95 21.34
CA ASP A 59 0.43 7.65 21.95
C ASP A 59 1.23 6.75 20.97
N ASP A 60 2.55 6.90 21.02
CA ASP A 60 3.48 6.29 20.07
C ASP A 60 3.50 4.75 20.14
N ILE A 61 3.73 4.12 18.99
CA ILE A 61 3.99 2.68 18.90
C ILE A 61 5.48 2.46 19.15
N ASN A 62 5.81 2.17 20.40
CA ASN A 62 7.20 2.03 20.85
C ASN A 62 7.90 0.82 20.24
N ASP A 63 9.16 1.00 19.84
CA ASP A 63 10.06 -0.06 19.40
C ASP A 63 11.44 0.15 20.02
N ASP A 64 11.65 -0.49 21.16
CA ASP A 64 12.89 -0.39 21.94
C ASP A 64 13.91 -1.46 21.56
N SER A 65 13.66 -2.24 20.50
CA SER A 65 14.51 -3.36 20.11
C SER A 65 15.90 -2.92 19.63
N GLY A 66 16.02 -1.69 19.11
CA GLY A 66 17.26 -1.21 18.48
C GLY A 66 17.62 -1.95 17.19
N GLU A 67 16.75 -2.83 16.71
CA GLU A 67 16.99 -3.67 15.55
C GLU A 67 16.91 -2.84 14.27
N LYS A 68 17.88 -3.06 13.38
CA LYS A 68 17.95 -2.31 12.13
C LYS A 68 16.85 -2.75 11.18
N CYS A 69 16.06 -1.76 10.76
CA CYS A 69 15.04 -1.90 9.74
C CYS A 69 15.45 -1.09 8.52
N ASN A 70 15.17 -1.62 7.33
CA ASN A 70 15.48 -0.93 6.07
C ASN A 70 14.25 -0.41 5.31
N ARG A 71 13.05 -0.62 5.86
CA ARG A 71 11.80 -0.15 5.26
C ARG A 71 10.98 0.67 6.24
N PHE A 72 10.13 1.52 5.67
CA PHE A 72 9.07 2.18 6.42
C PHE A 72 8.11 1.16 7.04
N PRO A 73 7.42 1.51 8.13
CA PRO A 73 6.45 0.65 8.78
C PRO A 73 5.31 0.29 7.83
N ILE A 74 4.81 -0.93 7.97
CA ILE A 74 3.67 -1.44 7.21
C ILE A 74 2.46 -1.37 8.14
N ALA A 75 1.49 -0.50 7.85
CA ALA A 75 0.24 -0.47 8.59
C ALA A 75 -0.63 -1.65 8.16
N ILE A 76 -0.77 -2.66 9.03
CA ILE A 76 -1.63 -3.83 8.76
C ILE A 76 -3.08 -3.48 9.06
N ASP A 77 -3.29 -2.91 10.24
CA ASP A 77 -4.57 -2.35 10.67
C ASP A 77 -4.24 -1.15 11.55
N SER A 78 -4.13 0.03 10.92
CA SER A 78 -3.72 1.24 11.64
C SER A 78 -4.73 1.65 12.72
N ALA A 79 -6.02 1.38 12.52
CA ALA A 79 -7.07 1.67 13.50
C ALA A 79 -6.92 0.82 14.77
N LYS A 80 -6.52 -0.45 14.63
CA LYS A 80 -6.16 -1.31 15.77
C LYS A 80 -4.71 -1.18 16.20
N ARG A 81 -3.97 -0.24 15.64
CA ARG A 81 -2.53 -0.03 15.88
C ARG A 81 -1.68 -1.28 15.61
N VAL A 82 -2.05 -2.10 14.64
CA VAL A 82 -1.28 -3.27 14.21
C VAL A 82 -0.35 -2.85 13.08
N PHE A 83 0.94 -2.83 13.36
CA PHE A 83 2.00 -2.41 12.43
C PHE A 83 3.05 -3.50 12.28
N ALA A 84 3.64 -3.61 11.10
CA ALA A 84 4.76 -4.51 10.83
C ALA A 84 6.04 -3.76 10.47
N ARG A 85 7.17 -4.40 10.75
CA ARG A 85 8.51 -3.98 10.33
C ARG A 85 9.22 -5.14 9.64
N LEU A 86 9.88 -4.83 8.53
CA LEU A 86 10.81 -5.74 7.87
C LEU A 86 12.23 -5.32 8.24
N ARG A 87 12.93 -6.23 8.91
CA ARG A 87 14.30 -6.04 9.39
C ARG A 87 15.33 -6.28 8.28
N ASP A 88 16.58 -5.91 8.55
CA ASP A 88 17.70 -6.10 7.62
C ASP A 88 18.00 -7.56 7.29
N ASP A 89 17.75 -8.47 8.23
CA ASP A 89 17.88 -9.92 8.09
C ASP A 89 16.67 -10.58 7.40
N HIS A 90 15.76 -9.77 6.83
CA HIS A 90 14.50 -10.20 6.23
C HIS A 90 13.46 -10.78 7.20
N SER A 91 13.70 -10.77 8.50
CA SER A 91 12.68 -11.15 9.48
C SER A 91 11.60 -10.07 9.55
N LEU A 92 10.34 -10.51 9.71
CA LEU A 92 9.20 -9.63 9.86
C LEU A 92 8.71 -9.69 11.31
N VAL A 93 8.48 -8.53 11.90
CA VAL A 93 7.86 -8.42 13.22
C VAL A 93 6.58 -7.60 13.15
N VAL A 94 5.59 -7.98 13.95
CA VAL A 94 4.30 -7.29 14.05
C VAL A 94 4.09 -6.81 15.48
N TYR A 95 3.72 -5.56 15.64
CA TYR A 95 3.34 -4.98 16.91
C TYR A 95 1.98 -5.53 17.35
N ASN A 96 1.95 -6.13 18.53
CA ASN A 96 0.73 -6.55 19.20
C ASN A 96 0.27 -5.42 20.14
N PRO A 97 -0.90 -4.78 19.89
CA PRO A 97 -1.39 -3.67 20.68
C PRO A 97 -1.81 -4.08 22.11
N ASP A 98 -2.27 -5.32 22.30
CA ASP A 98 -2.73 -5.82 23.60
C ASP A 98 -1.57 -6.01 24.58
N THR A 99 -0.45 -6.55 24.09
CA THR A 99 0.75 -6.76 24.90
C THR A 99 1.79 -5.66 24.77
N LYS A 100 1.57 -4.69 23.87
CA LYS A 100 2.51 -3.62 23.53
C LYS A 100 3.91 -4.10 23.17
N THR A 101 3.99 -5.25 22.48
CA THR A 101 5.27 -5.89 22.11
C THR A 101 5.31 -6.25 20.64
N TRP A 102 6.51 -6.20 20.06
CA TRP A 102 6.78 -6.70 18.72
C TRP A 102 6.99 -8.21 18.76
N ARG A 103 6.25 -8.94 17.91
CA ARG A 103 6.31 -10.41 17.82
C ARG A 103 6.82 -10.82 16.44
N PRO A 104 7.68 -11.84 16.35
CA PRO A 104 8.13 -12.37 15.06
C PRO A 104 6.98 -13.02 14.31
N TYR A 105 6.93 -12.78 13.01
CA TYR A 105 6.01 -13.42 12.08
C TYR A 105 6.80 -14.16 11.02
N TYR A 106 6.30 -15.32 10.64
CA TYR A 106 6.98 -16.24 9.75
C TYR A 106 6.27 -16.35 8.41
N LEU A 107 7.04 -16.56 7.35
CA LEU A 107 6.47 -16.73 6.02
C LEU A 107 5.69 -18.05 5.96
N ALA A 108 4.39 -17.99 5.65
CA ALA A 108 3.53 -19.15 5.62
C ALA A 108 3.96 -20.16 4.53
N PRO A 109 3.87 -21.48 4.79
CA PRO A 109 4.08 -22.51 3.76
C PRO A 109 3.15 -22.25 2.56
N GLY A 110 3.72 -22.13 1.36
CA GLY A 110 2.97 -21.81 0.14
C GLY A 110 3.08 -20.36 -0.33
N SER A 111 3.77 -19.49 0.41
CA SER A 111 4.10 -18.15 -0.07
C SER A 111 4.92 -18.19 -1.36
N HIS A 112 4.53 -17.36 -2.33
CA HIS A 112 5.23 -17.24 -3.63
C HIS A 112 6.41 -16.25 -3.58
N LEU A 113 6.45 -15.38 -2.57
CA LEU A 113 7.55 -14.44 -2.37
C LEU A 113 8.73 -15.16 -1.71
N ASN A 114 9.92 -15.04 -2.30
CA ASN A 114 11.16 -15.49 -1.69
C ASN A 114 11.95 -14.26 -1.21
N LEU A 115 12.04 -14.09 0.11
CA LEU A 115 12.71 -12.96 0.74
C LEU A 115 14.24 -13.01 0.62
N ASP A 116 14.83 -14.20 0.51
CA ASP A 116 16.29 -14.38 0.32
C ASP A 116 16.79 -13.81 -1.01
N ARG A 117 15.88 -13.55 -1.97
CA ARG A 117 16.21 -12.90 -3.24
C ARG A 117 16.33 -11.38 -3.13
N LEU A 118 16.05 -10.81 -1.97
CA LEU A 118 16.16 -9.38 -1.73
C LEU A 118 17.61 -9.02 -1.45
N ASN A 119 18.32 -8.56 -2.48
CA ASN A 119 19.61 -7.89 -2.27
C ASN A 119 19.38 -6.56 -1.55
N VAL A 120 19.55 -6.55 -0.22
CA VAL A 120 19.60 -5.33 0.57
C VAL A 120 20.98 -4.73 0.37
N ARG A 121 21.11 -3.79 -0.56
CA ARG A 121 22.20 -2.80 -0.45
C ARG A 121 21.86 -2.00 0.80
N GLY A 122 22.70 -2.13 1.83
CA GLY A 122 22.49 -1.48 3.13
C GLY A 122 22.11 0.00 2.95
N LEU A 123 21.32 0.52 3.89
CA LEU A 123 20.99 1.95 3.96
C LEU A 123 22.30 2.76 3.89
N HIS A 124 22.56 3.43 2.76
CA HIS A 124 23.51 4.54 2.74
C HIS A 124 22.77 5.77 3.23
N GLU A 125 23.04 6.11 4.47
CA GLU A 125 22.50 7.26 5.16
C GLU A 125 22.84 8.54 4.37
N SER A 126 21.81 9.16 3.81
CA SER A 126 21.90 10.55 3.33
C SER A 126 21.37 11.45 4.45
N PHE A 127 22.14 11.64 5.52
CA PHE A 127 21.73 12.60 6.54
C PHE A 127 21.79 14.03 5.98
N GLY A 128 20.63 14.65 5.77
CA GLY A 128 20.56 16.10 5.65
C GLY A 128 20.94 16.77 6.98
N ARG A 129 21.54 17.97 6.92
CA ARG A 129 21.99 18.78 8.08
C ARG A 129 20.94 19.04 9.18
N ALA A 130 19.67 18.67 8.98
CA ALA A 130 18.57 18.78 9.94
C ALA A 130 17.97 17.42 10.37
N GLY A 131 18.63 16.29 10.09
CA GLY A 131 18.20 14.95 10.55
C GLY A 131 16.88 14.43 9.93
N ARG A 132 16.19 15.21 9.10
CA ARG A 132 14.92 14.84 8.45
C ARG A 132 15.05 14.90 6.94
N ARG A 133 15.54 13.81 6.35
CA ARG A 133 15.14 13.31 5.02
C ARG A 133 15.77 11.93 4.79
N VAL A 134 14.94 10.90 4.82
CA VAL A 134 15.32 9.53 4.48
C VAL A 134 14.99 9.34 2.99
N GLY A 135 16.01 9.46 2.13
CA GLY A 135 15.89 9.02 0.76
C GLY A 135 15.67 7.50 0.77
N ALA A 136 14.52 7.05 0.28
CA ALA A 136 14.27 5.63 0.11
C ALA A 136 15.36 5.06 -0.80
N VAL A 137 16.26 4.25 -0.23
CA VAL A 137 17.11 3.36 -1.02
C VAL A 137 16.17 2.60 -1.95
N GLU A 138 16.49 2.56 -3.24
CA GLU A 138 15.71 1.83 -4.25
C GLU A 138 15.71 0.35 -3.88
N SER A 139 14.77 -0.04 -3.02
CA SER A 139 14.56 -1.40 -2.58
C SER A 139 13.87 -2.17 -3.70
N PRO A 140 14.34 -3.39 -4.01
CA PRO A 140 13.59 -4.29 -4.86
C PRO A 140 12.17 -4.51 -4.35
N LEU A 141 11.94 -4.51 -3.03
CA LEU A 141 10.64 -4.68 -2.40
C LEU A 141 10.07 -3.37 -1.87
N THR A 142 8.88 -3.00 -2.33
CA THR A 142 8.06 -1.91 -1.77
C THR A 142 6.75 -2.51 -1.25
N VAL A 143 6.29 -2.10 -0.07
CA VAL A 143 4.99 -2.54 0.46
C VAL A 143 4.05 -1.34 0.50
N TYR A 144 2.82 -1.57 0.07
CA TYR A 144 1.74 -0.61 0.07
C TYR A 144 0.59 -1.17 0.92
N SER A 145 -0.10 -0.29 1.63
CA SER A 145 -1.26 -0.63 2.45
C SER A 145 -2.36 0.40 2.23
N ASP A 146 -3.60 -0.07 2.12
CA ASP A 146 -4.82 0.74 2.16
C ASP A 146 -5.90 -0.04 2.92
N GLY A 147 -6.15 0.35 4.18
CA GLY A 147 -6.98 -0.43 5.09
C GLY A 147 -6.52 -1.90 5.19
N PRO A 148 -7.39 -2.90 4.95
CA PRO A 148 -7.04 -4.32 5.03
C PRO A 148 -6.23 -4.83 3.81
N VAL A 149 -6.03 -4.00 2.80
CA VAL A 149 -5.40 -4.37 1.53
C VAL A 149 -3.91 -4.10 1.62
N ILE A 150 -3.10 -5.17 1.63
CA ILE A 150 -1.64 -5.05 1.68
C ILE A 150 -1.04 -5.68 0.44
N VAL A 151 -0.27 -4.91 -0.32
CA VAL A 151 0.37 -5.36 -1.55
C VAL A 151 1.87 -5.11 -1.51
N ALA A 152 2.62 -6.20 -1.61
CA ALA A 152 4.05 -6.18 -1.81
C ALA A 152 4.35 -6.14 -3.32
N ARG A 153 5.24 -5.22 -3.70
CA ARG A 153 5.73 -5.03 -5.06
C ARG A 153 7.22 -5.34 -5.11
N MET A 154 7.59 -6.33 -5.90
CA MET A 154 8.99 -6.74 -6.07
C MET A 154 9.49 -6.43 -7.49
N LYS A 155 10.48 -5.56 -7.62
CA LYS A 155 11.20 -5.28 -8.86
C LYS A 155 12.29 -6.32 -9.08
N ALA A 156 12.20 -7.08 -10.16
CA ALA A 156 13.23 -8.01 -10.60
C ALA A 156 13.55 -7.76 -12.08
N GLY A 157 14.68 -7.09 -12.33
CA GLY A 157 15.05 -6.59 -13.64
C GLY A 157 14.05 -5.55 -14.15
N ARG A 158 13.46 -5.79 -15.33
CA ARG A 158 12.43 -4.93 -15.94
C ARG A 158 11.00 -5.31 -15.52
N ARG A 159 10.80 -6.39 -14.77
CA ARG A 159 9.49 -6.84 -14.33
C ARG A 159 9.25 -6.40 -12.89
N GLN A 160 8.02 -6.01 -12.61
CA GLN A 160 7.51 -5.75 -11.27
C GLN A 160 6.45 -6.80 -10.96
N PHE A 161 6.66 -7.58 -9.90
CA PHE A 161 5.76 -8.61 -9.41
C PHE A 161 4.94 -8.06 -8.27
N PHE A 162 3.65 -8.40 -8.23
CA PHE A 162 2.72 -7.96 -7.19
C PHE A 162 2.27 -9.15 -6.38
N TYR A 163 2.30 -9.02 -5.07
CA TYR A 163 1.91 -10.03 -4.11
C TYR A 163 0.86 -9.45 -3.18
N ARG A 164 -0.26 -10.15 -3.00
CA ARG A 164 -1.17 -9.90 -1.90
C ARG A 164 -0.54 -10.46 -0.64
N VAL A 165 -0.47 -9.65 0.41
CA VAL A 165 0.03 -10.07 1.72
C VAL A 165 -1.15 -10.21 2.66
N THR A 166 -1.27 -11.37 3.29
CA THR A 166 -2.31 -11.67 4.29
C THR A 166 -1.63 -12.11 5.58
N PHE A 167 -2.10 -11.61 6.72
CA PHE A 167 -1.55 -11.93 8.04
C PHE A 167 -2.48 -12.89 8.78
N ASP A 168 -1.92 -13.97 9.30
CA ASP A 168 -2.55 -14.89 10.26
C ASP A 168 -1.97 -14.58 11.65
N HIS A 169 -2.72 -13.81 12.43
CA HIS A 169 -2.29 -13.35 13.75
C HIS A 169 -2.30 -14.46 14.82
N GLU A 170 -3.05 -15.54 14.60
CA GLU A 170 -3.10 -16.67 15.54
C GLU A 170 -1.85 -17.53 15.40
N LYS A 171 -1.44 -17.82 14.16
CA LYS A 171 -0.22 -18.61 13.89
C LYS A 171 1.05 -17.78 13.87
N CYS A 172 0.94 -16.46 13.91
CA CYS A 172 2.05 -15.53 13.69
C CYS A 172 2.71 -15.79 12.32
N GLU A 173 1.89 -15.91 11.28
CA GLU A 173 2.33 -16.17 9.92
C GLU A 173 1.86 -15.07 8.96
N PHE A 174 2.55 -14.91 7.84
CA PHE A 174 2.09 -14.08 6.74
C PHE A 174 2.25 -14.81 5.41
N LEU A 175 1.21 -14.75 4.58
CA LEU A 175 1.17 -15.38 3.27
C LEU A 175 1.38 -14.31 2.19
N CYS A 176 2.29 -14.57 1.26
CA CYS A 176 2.53 -13.71 0.10
C CYS A 176 2.11 -14.39 -1.20
N GLU A 177 0.88 -14.15 -1.65
CA GLU A 177 0.34 -14.73 -2.88
C GLU A 177 0.66 -13.85 -4.07
N GLN A 178 1.45 -14.35 -5.02
CA GLN A 178 1.67 -13.63 -6.27
C GLN A 178 0.35 -13.45 -7.04
N ARG A 179 -0.02 -12.20 -7.29
CA ARG A 179 -1.25 -11.81 -7.96
C ARG A 179 -1.06 -11.39 -9.42
N GLY A 180 0.13 -10.98 -9.79
CA GLY A 180 0.43 -10.61 -11.16
C GLY A 180 1.84 -10.05 -11.34
N TRP A 181 2.12 -9.61 -12.57
CA TRP A 181 3.33 -8.87 -12.87
C TRP A 181 3.07 -7.87 -14.00
N ALA A 182 3.85 -6.79 -14.01
CA ALA A 182 3.84 -5.80 -15.07
C ALA A 182 5.26 -5.45 -15.50
N ARG A 183 5.39 -4.98 -16.73
CA ARG A 183 6.60 -4.32 -17.21
C ARG A 183 6.23 -2.89 -17.53
N PHE A 184 6.70 -1.95 -16.72
CA PHE A 184 6.49 -0.54 -16.97
C PHE A 184 7.51 -0.03 -18.00
N SER A 185 7.04 0.87 -18.86
CA SER A 185 7.84 1.57 -19.87
C SER A 185 7.43 3.04 -19.91
N GLY A 186 8.25 3.90 -20.51
CA GLY A 186 7.90 5.31 -20.71
C GLY A 186 7.96 6.19 -19.44
N GLY A 187 8.70 5.78 -18.41
CA GLY A 187 8.92 6.58 -17.19
C GLY A 187 7.79 6.49 -16.16
N VAL A 188 6.83 5.57 -16.30
CA VAL A 188 5.81 5.28 -15.26
C VAL A 188 6.45 4.83 -13.94
N ASP A 189 7.66 4.29 -14.00
CA ASP A 189 8.47 3.90 -12.85
C ASP A 189 9.21 5.06 -12.17
N GLN A 190 9.13 6.29 -12.71
CA GLN A 190 9.74 7.49 -12.14
C GLN A 190 8.68 8.34 -11.43
N MET A 191 8.85 8.57 -10.12
CA MET A 191 7.97 9.37 -9.25
C MET A 191 6.48 9.07 -9.43
N PHE A 192 5.99 8.08 -8.69
CA PHE A 192 4.60 7.63 -8.77
C PHE A 192 3.89 7.75 -7.41
N TYR A 193 2.61 8.12 -7.44
CA TYR A 193 1.68 7.83 -6.36
C TYR A 193 1.11 6.43 -6.60
N THR A 194 1.14 5.58 -5.57
CA THR A 194 0.55 4.25 -5.65
C THR A 194 -0.74 4.24 -4.84
N ILE A 195 -1.82 3.83 -5.48
CA ILE A 195 -3.09 3.52 -4.83
C ILE A 195 -3.29 2.01 -4.93
N VAL A 196 -3.72 1.38 -3.85
CA VAL A 196 -3.95 -0.06 -3.82
C VAL A 196 -5.37 -0.33 -3.39
N GLY A 197 -6.07 -1.16 -4.14
CA GLY A 197 -7.38 -1.69 -3.77
C GLY A 197 -7.37 -3.21 -3.80
N GLU A 198 -8.51 -3.81 -3.46
CA GLU A 198 -8.64 -5.27 -3.37
C GLU A 198 -8.27 -5.99 -4.68
N ASN A 199 -8.68 -5.41 -5.81
CA ASN A 199 -8.57 -6.04 -7.13
C ASN A 199 -7.52 -5.39 -8.04
N SER A 200 -6.99 -4.23 -7.68
CA SER A 200 -6.11 -3.47 -8.57
C SER A 200 -5.12 -2.60 -7.81
N LEU A 201 -3.92 -2.47 -8.36
CA LEU A 201 -2.92 -1.49 -7.96
C LEU A 201 -2.81 -0.45 -9.08
N ILE A 202 -2.93 0.83 -8.71
CA ILE A 202 -2.86 1.95 -9.64
C ILE A 202 -1.58 2.73 -9.36
N LEU A 203 -0.73 2.87 -10.37
CA LEU A 203 0.46 3.71 -10.36
C LEU A 203 0.20 4.95 -11.19
N ILE A 204 0.19 6.11 -10.53
CA ILE A 204 0.03 7.40 -11.18
C ILE A 204 1.42 8.03 -11.29
N GLY A 205 2.04 7.89 -12.46
CA GLY A 205 3.28 8.58 -12.80
C GLY A 205 3.01 9.95 -13.44
N ILE A 206 4.06 10.75 -13.59
CA ILE A 206 3.96 12.13 -14.14
C ILE A 206 3.33 12.17 -15.55
N ARG A 207 3.63 11.16 -16.37
CA ARG A 207 3.24 11.14 -17.80
C ARG A 207 2.19 10.10 -18.14
N ALA A 208 1.92 9.15 -17.24
CA ALA A 208 1.03 8.04 -17.51
C ALA A 208 0.54 7.39 -16.23
N VAL A 209 -0.67 6.83 -16.30
CA VAL A 209 -1.27 6.00 -15.27
C VAL A 209 -1.19 4.54 -15.72
N ALA A 210 -0.73 3.66 -14.85
CA ALA A 210 -0.77 2.22 -15.09
C ALA A 210 -1.63 1.54 -14.03
N ILE A 211 -2.47 0.61 -14.49
CA ILE A 211 -3.35 -0.18 -13.62
C ILE A 211 -2.89 -1.64 -13.74
N ALA A 212 -2.46 -2.21 -12.62
CA ALA A 212 -2.08 -3.61 -12.51
C ALA A 212 -3.21 -4.37 -11.80
N PRO A 213 -3.89 -5.32 -12.48
CA PRO A 213 -4.87 -6.16 -11.80
C PRO A 213 -4.17 -7.07 -10.79
N LEU A 214 -4.75 -7.18 -9.59
CA LEU A 214 -4.32 -8.05 -8.50
C LEU A 214 -5.16 -9.33 -8.41
N GLN A 215 -6.17 -9.47 -9.27
CA GLN A 215 -6.85 -10.73 -9.47
C GLN A 215 -6.70 -11.12 -10.94
N PRO A 216 -6.62 -12.43 -11.24
CA PRO A 216 -6.71 -12.87 -12.61
C PRO A 216 -8.02 -12.36 -13.21
N PRO A 217 -8.01 -11.82 -14.44
CA PRO A 217 -9.24 -11.40 -15.09
C PRO A 217 -10.18 -12.60 -15.22
N THR A 218 -11.46 -12.38 -14.97
CA THR A 218 -12.52 -13.36 -15.19
C THR A 218 -12.55 -13.82 -16.65
N LEU A 219 -13.16 -14.98 -16.92
CA LEU A 219 -13.36 -15.46 -18.30
C LEU A 219 -14.06 -14.39 -19.16
N VAL A 220 -15.01 -13.67 -18.56
CA VAL A 220 -15.75 -12.58 -19.22
C VAL A 220 -14.81 -11.43 -19.58
N GLU A 221 -13.98 -10.96 -18.64
CA GLU A 221 -12.98 -9.91 -18.91
C GLU A 221 -11.95 -10.34 -19.95
N CYS A 222 -11.49 -11.60 -19.89
CA CYS A 222 -10.60 -12.18 -20.90
C CYS A 222 -11.26 -12.21 -22.29
N ALA A 223 -12.52 -12.62 -22.38
CA ALA A 223 -13.27 -12.67 -23.63
C ALA A 223 -13.50 -11.26 -24.20
N LEU A 224 -13.86 -10.30 -23.35
CA LEU A 224 -14.03 -8.90 -23.74
C LEU A 224 -12.71 -8.27 -24.20
N MET A 225 -11.60 -8.53 -23.50
CA MET A 225 -10.27 -8.07 -23.91
C MET A 225 -9.85 -8.69 -25.25
N SER A 226 -10.08 -10.00 -25.43
CA SER A 226 -9.79 -10.70 -26.69
C SER A 226 -10.62 -10.14 -27.86
N LEU A 227 -11.87 -9.76 -27.59
CA LEU A 227 -12.72 -9.09 -28.55
C LEU A 227 -12.18 -7.70 -28.87
N GLN A 228 -11.85 -6.89 -27.86
CA GLN A 228 -11.28 -5.56 -28.06
C GLN A 228 -9.95 -5.59 -28.82
N ASP A 229 -9.09 -6.57 -28.56
CA ASP A 229 -7.82 -6.73 -29.26
C ASP A 229 -7.99 -6.97 -30.77
N ARG A 230 -9.15 -7.46 -31.23
CA ARG A 230 -9.47 -7.60 -32.66
C ARG A 230 -9.94 -6.30 -33.31
N HIS A 231 -10.39 -5.33 -32.52
CA HIS A 231 -11.04 -4.11 -33.01
C HIS A 231 -10.27 -2.82 -32.66
N CYS A 232 -9.27 -2.89 -31.77
CA CYS A 232 -8.39 -1.76 -31.47
C CYS A 232 -7.14 -1.76 -32.36
N LYS A 233 -6.57 -0.57 -32.57
CA LYS A 233 -5.21 -0.41 -33.11
C LYS A 233 -4.25 -0.27 -31.95
N LYS A 234 -3.04 -0.80 -32.07
CA LYS A 234 -1.95 -0.60 -31.11
C LYS A 234 -0.95 0.38 -31.69
N ASP A 235 -0.56 1.39 -30.93
CA ASP A 235 0.54 2.28 -31.30
C ASP A 235 1.92 1.66 -31.00
N SER A 236 2.99 2.40 -31.29
CA SER A 236 4.37 1.98 -31.06
C SER A 236 4.74 1.79 -29.59
N THR A 237 3.94 2.33 -28.66
CA THR A 237 4.11 2.16 -27.21
C THR A 237 3.25 1.03 -26.65
N GLY A 238 2.44 0.39 -27.50
CA GLY A 238 1.47 -0.63 -27.12
C GLY A 238 0.18 -0.06 -26.55
N ALA A 239 -0.02 1.26 -26.59
CA ALA A 239 -1.29 1.88 -26.21
C ALA A 239 -2.36 1.50 -27.24
N ARG A 240 -3.55 1.14 -26.75
CA ARG A 240 -4.69 0.77 -27.59
C ARG A 240 -5.50 2.01 -27.92
N MET A 241 -5.75 2.24 -29.21
CA MET A 241 -6.58 3.33 -29.72
C MET A 241 -7.75 2.78 -30.54
N GLY A 242 -8.91 3.42 -30.41
CA GLY A 242 -10.17 2.91 -30.99
C GLY A 242 -10.66 1.66 -30.26
N GLY A 243 -11.42 0.81 -30.96
CA GLY A 243 -12.06 -0.38 -30.39
C GLY A 243 -13.58 -0.30 -30.43
N LEU A 244 -14.23 -1.29 -29.84
CA LEU A 244 -15.67 -1.35 -29.71
C LEU A 244 -16.14 -0.43 -28.57
N THR A 245 -17.20 0.36 -28.79
CA THR A 245 -17.88 1.05 -27.70
C THR A 245 -18.66 0.06 -26.83
N PRO A 246 -18.99 0.40 -25.57
CA PRO A 246 -19.84 -0.44 -24.73
C PRO A 246 -21.16 -0.86 -25.41
N GLU A 247 -21.78 0.01 -26.20
CA GLU A 247 -23.01 -0.26 -26.95
C GLU A 247 -22.79 -1.29 -28.06
N GLN A 248 -21.67 -1.19 -28.79
CA GLN A 248 -21.31 -2.16 -29.83
C GLN A 248 -21.07 -3.54 -29.23
N VAL A 249 -20.35 -3.62 -28.10
CA VAL A 249 -20.17 -4.87 -27.36
C VAL A 249 -21.52 -5.44 -26.93
N LYS A 250 -22.40 -4.65 -26.29
CA LYS A 250 -23.75 -5.07 -25.88
C LYS A 250 -24.56 -5.64 -27.04
N LYS A 251 -24.51 -4.99 -28.22
CA LYS A 251 -25.18 -5.46 -29.43
C LYS A 251 -24.61 -6.80 -29.93
N MET A 252 -23.29 -6.98 -29.87
CA MET A 252 -22.61 -8.20 -30.30
C MET A 252 -22.90 -9.40 -29.40
N VAL A 253 -22.98 -9.19 -28.08
CA VAL A 253 -23.33 -10.26 -27.13
C VAL A 253 -24.83 -10.44 -26.95
N ASN A 254 -25.64 -9.73 -27.76
CA ASN A 254 -27.10 -9.75 -27.71
C ASN A 254 -27.66 -9.51 -26.28
N TYR A 255 -27.00 -8.63 -25.52
CA TYR A 255 -27.38 -8.33 -24.14
C TYR A 255 -28.70 -7.56 -24.13
N ARG A 256 -29.77 -8.22 -23.64
CA ARG A 256 -31.13 -7.65 -23.57
C ARG A 256 -31.46 -6.98 -22.22
N GLY A 257 -30.47 -6.80 -21.35
CA GLY A 257 -30.68 -6.30 -19.99
C GLY A 257 -31.21 -7.37 -19.05
N THR A 258 -30.73 -7.37 -17.82
CA THR A 258 -31.40 -8.05 -16.70
C THR A 258 -32.34 -7.05 -16.05
N SER A 259 -33.65 -7.28 -16.17
CA SER A 259 -34.64 -6.68 -15.28
C SER A 259 -34.46 -7.30 -13.88
N LEU A 260 -33.52 -6.76 -13.11
CA LEU A 260 -33.44 -7.02 -11.67
C LEU A 260 -33.78 -5.71 -10.97
N ILE A 261 -35.08 -5.45 -10.87
CA ILE A 261 -35.63 -4.80 -9.68
C ILE A 261 -36.01 -5.96 -8.75
N PRO A 262 -35.27 -6.22 -7.67
CA PRO A 262 -35.83 -6.94 -6.54
C PRO A 262 -36.67 -5.93 -5.74
N VAL A 263 -37.94 -6.27 -5.53
CA VAL A 263 -38.78 -5.69 -4.46
C VAL A 263 -38.29 -6.22 -3.12
#